data_AF-A0A7S1KNT1-F1
#
_entry.id   AF-A0A7S1KNT1-F1
#
_cell.length_a   1.000
_cell.length_b   1.000
_cell.length_c   1.000
_cell.angle_alpha   90.00
_cell.angle_beta   90.00
_cell.angle_gamma   90.00
#
_symmetry.space_group_name_H-M   'P 1'
#
loop_
_entity.id
_entity.type
_entity.pdbx_description
1 polymer ?
#
loop_
_entity_poly.entity_id
_entity_poly.type
_entity_poly.pdbx_seq_one_letter_code
_entity_poly.pdbx_strand_id
1 'polypeptide(L)'
;KHSTMAPHTSPSKVSQHRRISVLSQHISPNAESSHIRLNTASTCCKAKDTNHCSGSISTSDSGTSITLNRCSCPSRENPKVPHCTCPQWCPCKNQQQPGSSCCETGQVSSKVSSCCSSSSKTNLIVISEEIREALKMDRPIVALESTIITHGMPYPSNLETALQVEKDIREQGAIPATIAIVRGKVRVGLGEQELEELAKMPREKVLKCSRRDIVRVVYDEQHDDSKDKYVAGSTTVAATMLVCHMVGIKVFATGGIGGVHRSGDTRTSQHSMDISADLMELGRTPVAVVCAGVKSILDIPRTLEVLETQGVTVAAYGTDEFPAFFTRRSGCKAPFRVDAPQEVARMIRTNSQLNLGSGMLVAVPVPQQQEANTKHITESIERALKEADEKGIMGKESTPFLLGRVNELTGGESLQANIALIRNNSRTAAQIACAYSKLMIKSDSKSSCNKCPNSSRVSNQ
;
A
#
# COMPACT_ATOMS: atom_id res chain seq x y z
N LYS A 1 64.66 -30.47 20.20
CA LYS A 1 65.36 -30.60 21.50
C LYS A 1 64.72 -29.60 22.45
N HIS A 2 63.67 -30.05 23.13
CA HIS A 2 63.43 -30.03 24.59
C HIS A 2 62.90 -28.69 25.11
N SER A 3 61.60 -28.63 25.45
CA SER A 3 60.95 -29.01 26.74
C SER A 3 61.10 -27.88 27.75
N THR A 4 60.08 -27.37 28.43
CA THR A 4 59.17 -28.02 29.41
C THR A 4 57.98 -27.07 29.71
N MET A 5 56.73 -27.51 29.62
CA MET A 5 55.79 -28.00 30.67
C MET A 5 55.13 -26.95 31.60
N ALA A 6 53.80 -27.11 31.71
CA ALA A 6 52.75 -26.39 32.47
C ALA A 6 52.74 -26.77 33.99
N PRO A 7 51.65 -26.71 34.82
CA PRO A 7 50.27 -26.15 34.69
C PRO A 7 49.70 -25.51 36.01
N HIS A 8 48.37 -25.24 36.03
CA HIS A 8 47.44 -25.07 37.18
C HIS A 8 47.44 -23.69 37.89
N THR A 9 46.35 -23.09 38.40
CA THR A 9 45.05 -23.52 38.96
C THR A 9 44.04 -22.37 38.92
N SER A 10 42.75 -22.66 38.74
CA SER A 10 41.62 -21.85 39.23
C SER A 10 41.34 -22.13 40.72
N PRO A 11 40.69 -21.21 41.47
CA PRO A 11 39.31 -21.51 41.88
C PRO A 11 38.33 -20.30 42.03
N SER A 12 37.08 -20.61 41.67
CA SER A 12 35.75 -20.18 42.14
C SER A 12 35.48 -18.97 43.07
N LYS A 13 34.43 -18.22 42.65
CA LYS A 13 33.23 -17.72 43.37
C LYS A 13 33.40 -16.66 44.49
N VAL A 14 32.81 -15.48 44.29
CA VAL A 14 31.92 -14.80 45.26
C VAL A 14 30.88 -13.94 44.53
N SER A 15 29.61 -14.19 44.85
CA SER A 15 28.43 -13.36 44.60
C SER A 15 28.39 -12.14 45.52
N GLN A 16 28.14 -10.93 45.02
CA GLN A 16 27.61 -9.84 45.85
C GLN A 16 26.56 -9.02 45.10
N HIS A 17 25.32 -9.20 45.57
CA HIS A 17 24.27 -8.18 45.50
C HIS A 17 24.79 -6.87 46.09
N ARG A 18 24.64 -5.76 45.37
CA ARG A 18 24.59 -4.42 45.98
C ARG A 18 23.22 -3.81 45.73
N ARG A 19 22.43 -3.80 46.81
CA ARG A 19 21.37 -2.84 47.05
C ARG A 19 22.01 -1.45 47.11
N ILE A 20 21.45 -0.49 46.39
CA ILE A 20 21.65 0.94 46.67
C ILE A 20 20.29 1.46 47.10
N SER A 21 20.22 1.86 48.37
CA SER A 21 19.06 2.46 49.00
C SER A 21 19.44 3.89 49.44
N VAL A 22 18.56 4.82 49.10
CA VAL A 22 18.31 6.12 49.73
C VAL A 22 19.38 7.21 49.58
N LEU A 23 19.05 8.19 48.75
CA LEU A 23 19.22 9.61 49.10
C LEU A 23 17.84 10.27 48.97
N SER A 24 17.26 10.53 50.12
CA SER A 24 16.11 11.40 50.33
C SER A 24 16.62 12.83 50.50
N GLN A 25 15.85 13.79 49.98
CA GLN A 25 15.62 15.16 50.46
C GLN A 25 15.71 16.20 49.32
N HIS A 26 14.56 16.57 48.78
CA HIS A 26 14.00 17.92 48.97
C HIS A 26 12.55 17.94 48.46
N ILE A 27 11.62 17.98 49.41
CA ILE A 27 10.23 18.38 49.20
C ILE A 27 10.12 19.79 49.75
N SER A 28 9.56 20.71 48.96
CA SER A 28 8.71 21.76 49.50
C SER A 28 7.56 22.05 48.54
N PRO A 29 6.38 22.41 49.07
CA PRO A 29 5.09 22.23 48.44
C PRO A 29 4.69 23.49 47.66
N ASN A 30 3.86 23.32 46.64
CA ASN A 30 2.78 24.25 46.28
C ASN A 30 1.99 23.66 45.10
N ALA A 31 0.85 23.05 45.43
CA ALA A 31 -0.17 22.68 44.47
C ALA A 31 -1.37 23.59 44.71
N GLU A 32 -1.54 24.61 43.86
CA GLU A 32 -2.84 25.25 43.66
C GLU A 32 -3.43 24.76 42.35
N SER A 33 -4.60 24.14 42.49
CA SER A 33 -5.48 23.74 41.40
C SER A 33 -5.98 24.95 40.63
N SER A 34 -5.84 24.95 39.30
CA SER A 34 -6.71 25.77 38.45
C SER A 34 -7.02 25.09 37.11
N HIS A 35 -8.28 24.69 37.04
CA HIS A 35 -9.13 24.32 35.91
C HIS A 35 -8.62 24.62 34.48
N ILE A 36 -8.47 23.55 33.68
CA ILE A 36 -8.51 23.62 32.22
C ILE A 36 -9.98 23.59 31.78
N ARG A 37 -10.46 24.71 31.23
CA ARG A 37 -11.73 24.81 30.49
C ARG A 37 -11.53 24.25 29.07
N LEU A 38 -12.28 23.21 28.72
CA LEU A 38 -12.47 22.82 27.32
C LEU A 38 -13.65 23.61 26.74
N ASN A 39 -13.34 24.53 25.83
CA ASN A 39 -14.34 25.18 24.97
C ASN A 39 -14.75 24.20 23.87
N THR A 40 -15.92 23.59 24.00
CA THR A 40 -16.64 22.97 22.87
C THR A 40 -17.54 24.01 22.24
N ALA A 41 -17.14 24.52 21.07
CA ALA A 41 -18.04 25.26 20.20
C ALA A 41 -19.07 24.29 19.60
N SER A 42 -20.33 24.61 19.84
CA SER A 42 -21.52 23.90 19.39
C SER A 42 -21.94 24.36 17.99
N THR A 43 -22.48 23.44 17.19
CA THR A 43 -23.51 23.79 16.22
C THR A 43 -24.43 22.59 15.93
N CYS A 44 -25.56 22.61 16.65
CA CYS A 44 -26.92 22.28 16.23
C CYS A 44 -27.17 21.01 15.39
N CYS A 45 -27.71 19.97 16.04
CA CYS A 45 -28.95 19.31 15.59
C CYS A 45 -29.69 18.73 16.80
N LYS A 46 -30.94 19.17 16.98
CA LYS A 46 -31.86 18.75 18.04
C LYS A 46 -32.39 17.34 17.73
N ALA A 47 -32.24 16.41 18.66
CA ALA A 47 -33.22 15.35 18.87
C ALA A 47 -33.18 14.91 20.34
N LYS A 48 -34.34 15.00 20.98
CA LYS A 48 -34.60 14.53 22.34
C LYS A 48 -34.46 13.01 22.36
N ASP A 49 -33.70 12.47 23.30
CA ASP A 49 -34.20 11.52 24.31
C ASP A 49 -33.04 11.08 25.21
N THR A 50 -33.24 11.30 26.50
CA THR A 50 -32.32 10.99 27.59
C THR A 50 -32.35 9.50 27.93
N ASN A 51 -31.18 8.88 28.08
CA ASN A 51 -30.93 7.88 29.11
C ASN A 51 -29.44 7.89 29.49
N HIS A 52 -29.16 8.29 30.74
CA HIS A 52 -27.84 8.25 31.35
C HIS A 52 -27.43 6.81 31.66
N CYS A 53 -26.19 6.43 31.29
CA CYS A 53 -25.48 5.33 31.93
C CYS A 53 -24.37 5.93 32.80
N SER A 54 -24.44 5.73 34.11
CA SER A 54 -23.39 6.07 35.06
C SER A 54 -22.57 4.82 35.41
N GLY A 55 -21.24 4.91 35.28
CA GLY A 55 -20.30 3.93 35.81
C GLY A 55 -19.39 4.61 36.82
N SER A 56 -19.16 3.99 37.98
CA SER A 56 -18.24 4.46 39.00
C SER A 56 -16.90 3.71 38.93
N ILE A 57 -15.80 4.45 39.11
CA ILE A 57 -14.44 3.91 39.25
C ILE A 57 -14.03 4.14 40.70
N SER A 58 -13.61 3.08 41.40
CA SER A 58 -12.91 3.19 42.68
C SER A 58 -11.53 2.53 42.57
N THR A 59 -10.52 3.20 43.10
CA THR A 59 -9.12 2.74 43.13
C THR A 59 -8.73 2.40 44.56
N SER A 60 -8.11 1.23 44.77
CA SER A 60 -7.34 0.92 45.97
C SER A 60 -5.97 0.33 45.57
N ASP A 61 -5.00 0.46 46.49
CA ASP A 61 -3.54 0.30 46.27
C ASP A 61 -3.05 -1.14 45.96
N SER A 62 -3.85 -1.99 45.31
CA SER A 62 -3.38 -3.30 44.85
C SER A 62 -4.11 -3.83 43.60
N GLY A 63 -4.19 -2.99 42.56
CA GLY A 63 -4.50 -3.41 41.19
C GLY A 63 -5.93 -3.10 40.71
N THR A 64 -6.03 -2.69 39.44
CA THR A 64 -7.28 -2.31 38.78
C THR A 64 -8.08 -3.55 38.37
N SER A 65 -9.28 -3.73 38.93
CA SER A 65 -10.27 -4.72 38.45
C SER A 65 -11.42 -3.98 37.78
N ILE A 66 -11.75 -4.36 36.54
CA ILE A 66 -12.91 -3.86 35.80
C ILE A 66 -14.01 -4.91 35.89
N THR A 67 -15.08 -4.62 36.62
CA THR A 67 -16.29 -5.46 36.65
C THR A 67 -17.34 -4.82 35.75
N LEU A 68 -17.63 -5.43 34.60
CA LEU A 68 -18.77 -5.05 33.75
C LEU A 68 -20.04 -5.73 34.28
N ASN A 69 -21.00 -4.95 34.77
CA ASN A 69 -22.34 -5.46 35.07
C ASN A 69 -23.07 -5.79 33.74
N ARG A 70 -23.56 -7.03 33.63
CA ARG A 70 -24.41 -7.47 32.52
C ARG A 70 -25.69 -6.64 32.46
N CYS A 71 -25.98 -6.08 31.29
CA CYS A 71 -27.31 -5.55 30.98
C CYS A 71 -28.27 -6.73 30.73
N SER A 72 -29.31 -6.82 31.56
CA SER A 72 -30.46 -7.70 31.36
C SER A 72 -31.49 -7.00 30.46
N CYS A 73 -31.73 -7.52 29.25
CA CYS A 73 -32.88 -7.11 28.44
C CYS A 73 -34.14 -7.89 28.89
N PRO A 74 -35.30 -7.24 29.04
CA PRO A 74 -36.54 -7.94 29.33
C PRO A 74 -37.06 -8.65 28.07
N SER A 75 -37.45 -9.90 28.30
CA SER A 75 -38.16 -10.82 27.41
C SER A 75 -39.32 -10.20 26.65
N ARG A 76 -39.37 -10.43 25.33
CA ARG A 76 -40.62 -10.52 24.57
C ARG A 76 -40.64 -11.77 23.71
N GLU A 77 -41.75 -12.47 23.83
CA GLU A 77 -42.07 -13.78 23.30
C GLU A 77 -42.07 -13.80 21.77
N ASN A 78 -41.64 -14.95 21.25
CA ASN A 78 -41.82 -15.38 19.86
C ASN A 78 -43.11 -16.22 19.82
N PRO A 79 -43.80 -16.33 18.68
CA PRO A 79 -43.62 -17.61 17.98
C PRO A 79 -43.62 -17.55 16.44
N LYS A 80 -42.69 -18.35 15.88
CA LYS A 80 -42.77 -19.17 14.65
C LYS A 80 -42.83 -18.47 13.30
N VAL A 81 -41.73 -18.53 12.52
CA VAL A 81 -41.63 -19.09 11.13
C VAL A 81 -40.13 -19.39 10.82
N PRO A 82 -39.75 -20.41 10.01
CA PRO A 82 -38.43 -21.05 10.09
C PRO A 82 -37.36 -20.44 9.17
N HIS A 83 -36.11 -20.75 9.50
CA HIS A 83 -34.89 -20.41 8.79
C HIS A 83 -34.86 -20.96 7.34
N CYS A 84 -34.57 -20.07 6.39
CA CYS A 84 -33.96 -20.40 5.10
C CYS A 84 -32.61 -19.67 5.01
N THR A 85 -31.53 -20.44 4.95
CA THR A 85 -30.16 -19.97 4.70
C THR A 85 -29.86 -20.09 3.20
N CYS A 86 -29.63 -18.96 2.53
CA CYS A 86 -28.88 -18.92 1.28
C CYS A 86 -28.23 -17.53 1.08
N PRO A 87 -26.92 -17.41 0.82
CA PRO A 87 -26.27 -16.14 0.55
C PRO A 87 -26.16 -15.92 -0.95
N GLN A 88 -27.10 -15.18 -1.55
CA GLN A 88 -26.90 -14.61 -2.89
C GLN A 88 -27.52 -13.20 -2.98
N TRP A 89 -26.63 -12.26 -3.31
CA TRP A 89 -26.91 -10.88 -3.61
C TRP A 89 -27.71 -10.80 -4.92
N CYS A 90 -29.01 -10.50 -4.82
CA CYS A 90 -29.88 -10.24 -5.97
C CYS A 90 -30.67 -8.95 -5.67
N PRO A 91 -30.32 -7.80 -6.26
CA PRO A 91 -31.00 -6.55 -5.96
C PRO A 91 -32.15 -6.35 -6.96
N CYS A 92 -33.28 -7.03 -6.75
CA CYS A 92 -34.56 -6.71 -7.37
C CYS A 92 -35.66 -7.57 -6.74
N LYS A 93 -36.38 -7.03 -5.74
CA LYS A 93 -37.80 -7.32 -5.42
C LYS A 93 -38.14 -6.78 -4.03
N ASN A 94 -38.77 -5.61 -3.98
CA ASN A 94 -39.77 -5.30 -2.95
C ASN A 94 -40.52 -4.02 -3.32
N GLN A 95 -41.57 -4.16 -4.11
CA GLN A 95 -42.77 -3.32 -3.99
C GLN A 95 -43.98 -4.20 -4.30
N GLN A 96 -44.60 -4.72 -3.24
CA GLN A 96 -45.96 -5.23 -3.29
C GLN A 96 -46.89 -4.01 -3.25
N GLN A 97 -47.73 -3.88 -4.27
CA GLN A 97 -48.94 -3.04 -4.23
C GLN A 97 -50.06 -3.79 -3.49
N PRO A 98 -51.09 -3.06 -3.04
CA PRO A 98 -52.44 -3.60 -3.08
C PRO A 98 -53.36 -2.73 -3.97
N GLY A 99 -53.90 -3.38 -5.00
CA GLY A 99 -55.31 -3.30 -5.40
C GLY A 99 -55.84 -2.02 -6.05
N SER A 100 -56.18 -2.09 -7.34
CA SER A 100 -57.56 -1.86 -7.82
C SER A 100 -57.73 -2.19 -9.32
N SER A 101 -58.71 -3.05 -9.56
CA SER A 101 -59.55 -3.22 -10.77
C SER A 101 -58.95 -3.03 -12.17
N CYS A 102 -58.75 -4.16 -12.86
CA CYS A 102 -58.73 -4.21 -14.33
C CYS A 102 -60.15 -4.50 -14.84
N CYS A 103 -60.70 -3.58 -15.63
CA CYS A 103 -61.65 -3.82 -16.73
C CYS A 103 -61.86 -2.48 -17.45
N GLU A 104 -61.37 -2.34 -18.69
CA GLU A 104 -62.16 -1.94 -19.87
C GLU A 104 -61.28 -1.54 -21.07
N THR A 105 -61.86 -1.82 -22.22
CA THR A 105 -61.40 -1.75 -23.61
C THR A 105 -61.22 -0.33 -24.15
N GLY A 106 -60.28 -0.11 -25.09
CA GLY A 106 -60.33 1.04 -25.99
C GLY A 106 -58.96 1.52 -26.52
N GLN A 107 -58.80 1.52 -27.83
CA GLN A 107 -57.62 1.94 -28.59
C GLN A 107 -57.20 3.41 -28.33
N VAL A 108 -55.89 3.71 -28.23
CA VAL A 108 -55.24 4.87 -28.91
C VAL A 108 -53.75 4.58 -29.12
N SER A 109 -53.32 4.63 -30.38
CA SER A 109 -51.91 4.77 -30.78
C SER A 109 -51.44 6.20 -30.54
N SER A 110 -50.36 6.40 -29.77
CA SER A 110 -49.38 7.46 -30.04
C SER A 110 -48.12 7.32 -29.17
N LYS A 111 -46.97 7.37 -29.85
CA LYS A 111 -45.62 7.69 -29.37
C LYS A 111 -45.44 7.83 -27.85
N VAL A 112 -44.77 6.84 -27.25
CA VAL A 112 -43.95 7.07 -26.06
C VAL A 112 -42.52 6.68 -26.41
N SER A 113 -41.80 7.66 -26.94
CA SER A 113 -40.34 7.72 -26.89
C SER A 113 -39.95 7.87 -25.42
N SER A 114 -39.82 6.74 -24.73
CA SER A 114 -39.29 6.72 -23.36
C SER A 114 -37.80 6.51 -23.45
N CYS A 115 -37.07 7.62 -23.33
CA CYS A 115 -35.66 7.64 -22.98
C CYS A 115 -35.43 6.65 -21.84
N CYS A 116 -34.92 5.46 -22.18
CA CYS A 116 -34.07 4.72 -21.28
C CYS A 116 -32.77 5.52 -21.19
N SER A 117 -32.81 6.60 -20.40
CA SER A 117 -31.62 7.20 -19.83
C SER A 117 -30.96 6.09 -19.03
N SER A 118 -30.06 5.38 -19.69
CA SER A 118 -29.04 4.57 -19.06
C SER A 118 -28.50 5.40 -17.91
N SER A 119 -28.77 4.98 -16.67
CA SER A 119 -28.12 5.58 -15.51
C SER A 119 -26.62 5.53 -15.82
N SER A 120 -26.03 6.69 -16.09
CA SER A 120 -24.61 6.83 -16.36
C SER A 120 -23.88 6.17 -15.20
N LYS A 121 -23.39 4.94 -15.39
CA LYS A 121 -22.36 4.40 -14.52
C LYS A 121 -21.20 5.36 -14.71
N THR A 122 -20.99 6.26 -13.75
CA THR A 122 -19.88 7.19 -13.77
C THR A 122 -18.61 6.36 -13.85
N ASN A 123 -18.03 6.29 -15.06
CA ASN A 123 -16.85 5.47 -15.30
C ASN A 123 -15.61 6.22 -14.78
N LEU A 124 -15.41 6.15 -13.47
CA LEU A 124 -14.32 6.81 -12.75
C LEU A 124 -12.95 6.18 -13.03
N ILE A 125 -12.92 4.94 -13.54
CA ILE A 125 -11.70 4.24 -13.92
C ILE A 125 -11.68 4.07 -15.45
N VAL A 126 -10.64 4.62 -16.08
CA VAL A 126 -10.43 4.51 -17.53
C VAL A 126 -9.21 3.65 -17.78
N ILE A 127 -9.44 2.46 -18.32
CA ILE A 127 -8.40 1.55 -18.77
C ILE A 127 -8.17 1.82 -20.26
N SER A 128 -6.92 2.08 -20.65
CA SER A 128 -6.53 2.22 -22.05
C SER A 128 -6.82 0.94 -22.84
N GLU A 129 -6.94 1.06 -24.17
CA GLU A 129 -7.30 -0.10 -24.99
C GLU A 129 -6.21 -1.19 -24.95
N GLU A 130 -4.93 -0.82 -25.00
CA GLU A 130 -3.82 -1.77 -24.92
C GLU A 130 -3.88 -2.61 -23.63
N ILE A 131 -4.15 -1.97 -22.48
CA ILE A 131 -4.28 -2.67 -21.19
C ILE A 131 -5.55 -3.52 -21.14
N ARG A 132 -6.65 -3.02 -21.70
CA ARG A 132 -7.92 -3.77 -21.75
C ARG A 132 -7.80 -5.04 -22.59
N GLU A 133 -7.14 -4.96 -23.74
CA GLU A 133 -6.85 -6.12 -24.58
C GLU A 133 -5.89 -7.09 -23.87
N ALA A 134 -4.86 -6.55 -23.23
CA ALA A 134 -3.90 -7.36 -22.49
C ALA A 134 -4.56 -8.15 -21.35
N LEU A 135 -5.46 -7.53 -20.59
CA LEU A 135 -6.22 -8.19 -19.53
C LEU A 135 -7.14 -9.28 -20.09
N LYS A 136 -7.79 -9.06 -21.24
CA LYS A 136 -8.66 -10.06 -21.88
C LYS A 136 -7.89 -11.28 -22.41
N MET A 137 -6.64 -11.08 -22.81
CA MET A 137 -5.80 -12.12 -23.41
C MET A 137 -4.77 -12.70 -22.44
N ASP A 138 -4.87 -12.39 -21.14
CA ASP A 138 -3.89 -12.77 -20.11
C ASP A 138 -2.43 -12.43 -20.49
N ARG A 139 -2.24 -11.34 -21.23
CA ARG A 139 -0.90 -10.85 -21.60
C ARG A 139 -0.22 -10.25 -20.37
N PRO A 140 1.12 -10.35 -20.27
CA PRO A 140 1.86 -9.84 -19.13
C PRO A 140 1.77 -8.30 -19.04
N ILE A 141 1.28 -7.79 -17.92
CA ILE A 141 1.18 -6.36 -17.62
C ILE A 141 2.01 -6.05 -16.37
N VAL A 142 2.74 -4.93 -16.42
CA VAL A 142 3.46 -4.36 -15.26
C VAL A 142 2.91 -2.97 -15.01
N ALA A 143 2.31 -2.76 -13.85
CA ALA A 143 1.90 -1.42 -13.45
C ALA A 143 3.10 -0.56 -13.05
N LEU A 144 2.92 0.75 -13.16
CA LEU A 144 3.87 1.78 -12.73
C LEU A 144 3.12 2.89 -11.98
N GLU A 145 3.75 3.44 -10.94
CA GLU A 145 3.20 4.59 -10.20
C GLU A 145 3.54 5.91 -10.89
N SER A 146 2.81 6.98 -10.57
CA SER A 146 3.09 8.32 -11.09
C SER A 146 3.75 9.27 -10.07
N THR A 147 3.80 8.92 -8.78
CA THR A 147 4.46 9.77 -7.77
C THR A 147 5.96 9.94 -8.06
N ILE A 148 6.61 8.91 -8.61
CA ILE A 148 8.01 8.99 -9.01
C ILE A 148 8.24 10.06 -10.10
N ILE A 149 7.25 10.29 -10.97
CA ILE A 149 7.31 11.25 -12.08
C ILE A 149 7.15 12.69 -11.56
N THR A 150 6.24 12.94 -10.63
CA THR A 150 5.85 14.31 -10.24
C THR A 150 6.57 14.80 -8.98
N HIS A 151 6.84 13.89 -8.03
CA HIS A 151 7.41 14.22 -6.72
C HIS A 151 8.73 13.49 -6.44
N GLY A 152 9.09 12.48 -7.24
CA GLY A 152 10.29 11.66 -7.03
C GLY A 152 11.53 12.12 -7.78
N MET A 153 11.38 12.78 -8.92
CA MET A 153 12.48 13.22 -9.79
C MET A 153 12.22 14.62 -10.37
N PRO A 154 13.27 15.41 -10.65
CA PRO A 154 13.12 16.70 -11.32
C PRO A 154 12.90 16.52 -12.84
N TYR A 155 12.30 17.52 -13.47
CA TYR A 155 12.25 17.63 -14.93
C TYR A 155 13.61 18.07 -15.51
N PRO A 156 14.08 17.53 -16.65
CA PRO A 156 13.43 16.55 -17.54
C PRO A 156 13.63 15.07 -17.18
N SER A 157 14.50 14.78 -16.20
CA SER A 157 14.86 13.40 -15.83
C SER A 157 13.66 12.54 -15.42
N ASN A 158 12.60 13.14 -14.87
CA ASN A 158 11.36 12.44 -14.55
C ASN A 158 10.67 11.81 -15.78
N LEU A 159 10.49 12.58 -16.85
CA LEU A 159 9.87 12.14 -18.10
C LEU A 159 10.77 11.15 -18.81
N GLU A 160 12.06 11.48 -18.95
CA GLU A 160 13.05 10.61 -19.58
C GLU A 160 13.09 9.23 -18.91
N THR A 161 13.09 9.21 -17.58
CA THR A 161 13.09 7.96 -16.81
C THR A 161 11.79 7.20 -16.99
N ALA A 162 10.62 7.87 -16.95
CA ALA A 162 9.33 7.22 -17.17
C ALA A 162 9.27 6.52 -18.53
N LEU A 163 9.69 7.20 -19.61
CA LEU A 163 9.72 6.64 -20.95
C LEU A 163 10.73 5.49 -21.08
N GLN A 164 11.92 5.62 -20.47
CA GLN A 164 12.92 4.55 -20.45
C GLN A 164 12.42 3.31 -19.70
N VAL A 165 11.67 3.49 -18.62
CA VAL A 165 11.08 2.40 -17.83
C VAL A 165 9.99 1.68 -18.63
N GLU A 166 9.10 2.43 -19.31
CA GLU A 166 8.10 1.81 -20.19
C GLU A 166 8.75 1.03 -21.33
N LYS A 167 9.82 1.56 -21.92
CA LYS A 167 10.63 0.87 -22.93
C LYS A 167 11.26 -0.41 -22.39
N ASP A 168 11.91 -0.34 -21.23
CA ASP A 168 12.54 -1.50 -20.57
C ASP A 168 11.53 -2.63 -20.33
N ILE A 169 10.28 -2.32 -19.95
CA ILE A 169 9.20 -3.30 -19.76
C ILE A 169 8.81 -3.95 -21.09
N ARG A 170 8.64 -3.14 -22.14
CA ARG A 170 8.30 -3.61 -23.50
C ARG A 170 9.36 -4.53 -24.07
N GLU A 171 10.64 -4.20 -23.89
CA GLU A 171 11.78 -5.01 -24.33
C GLU A 171 11.83 -6.40 -23.66
N GLN A 172 11.29 -6.52 -22.44
CA GLN A 172 11.14 -7.81 -21.75
C GLN A 172 9.86 -8.58 -22.13
N GLY A 173 9.06 -8.04 -23.05
CA GLY A 173 7.85 -8.67 -23.57
C GLY A 173 6.59 -8.46 -22.73
N ALA A 174 6.60 -7.48 -21.80
CA ALA A 174 5.44 -7.09 -21.01
C ALA A 174 4.89 -5.72 -21.44
N ILE A 175 3.69 -5.39 -20.98
CA ILE A 175 2.99 -4.15 -21.31
C ILE A 175 3.01 -3.22 -20.09
N PRO A 176 3.58 -2.01 -20.18
CA PRO A 176 3.59 -1.06 -19.09
C PRO A 176 2.22 -0.41 -18.91
N ALA A 177 1.79 -0.28 -17.66
CA ALA A 177 0.55 0.40 -17.28
C ALA A 177 0.85 1.49 -16.26
N THR A 178 1.27 2.67 -16.70
CA THR A 178 1.41 3.83 -15.79
C THR A 178 0.05 4.29 -15.30
N ILE A 179 -0.09 4.46 -13.98
CA ILE A 179 -1.36 4.78 -13.31
C ILE A 179 -1.30 6.19 -12.69
N ALA A 180 -2.28 7.03 -13.02
CA ALA A 180 -2.45 8.36 -12.44
C ALA A 180 -3.93 8.75 -12.39
N ILE A 181 -4.24 9.83 -11.68
CA ILE A 181 -5.53 10.51 -11.75
C ILE A 181 -5.34 11.72 -12.64
N VAL A 182 -6.03 11.76 -13.77
CA VAL A 182 -5.92 12.84 -14.76
C VAL A 182 -7.33 13.19 -15.20
N ARG A 183 -7.67 14.49 -15.15
CA ARG A 183 -9.00 14.99 -15.56
C ARG A 183 -10.14 14.25 -14.84
N GLY A 184 -9.98 14.06 -13.53
CA GLY A 184 -11.03 13.54 -12.64
C GLY A 184 -11.31 12.05 -12.80
N LYS A 185 -10.42 11.33 -13.48
CA LYS A 185 -10.52 9.89 -13.70
C LYS A 185 -9.22 9.20 -13.32
N VAL A 186 -9.35 8.04 -12.69
CA VAL A 186 -8.24 7.12 -12.47
C VAL A 186 -7.93 6.45 -13.79
N ARG A 187 -6.77 6.72 -14.37
CA ARG A 187 -6.33 6.19 -15.66
C ARG A 187 -5.32 5.06 -15.47
N VAL A 188 -5.48 4.00 -16.24
CA VAL A 188 -4.59 2.83 -16.25
C VAL A 188 -4.00 2.67 -17.64
N GLY A 189 -2.69 2.89 -17.75
CA GLY A 189 -1.97 2.99 -19.02
C GLY A 189 -2.10 4.38 -19.61
N LEU A 190 -1.21 5.29 -19.20
CA LEU A 190 -1.11 6.62 -19.78
C LEU A 190 -0.44 6.57 -21.16
N GLY A 191 -0.88 7.45 -22.06
CA GLY A 191 -0.14 7.71 -23.30
C GLY A 191 1.06 8.64 -23.07
N GLU A 192 1.96 8.71 -24.05
CA GLU A 192 3.17 9.57 -24.00
C GLU A 192 2.83 11.05 -23.74
N GLN A 193 1.79 11.57 -24.40
CA GLN A 193 1.31 12.95 -24.18
C GLN A 193 0.82 13.17 -22.74
N GLU A 194 0.14 12.19 -22.14
CA GLU A 194 -0.36 12.29 -20.77
C GLU A 194 0.80 12.19 -19.76
N LEU A 195 1.82 11.38 -20.06
CA LEU A 195 3.06 11.33 -19.28
C LEU A 195 3.81 12.66 -19.33
N GLU A 196 3.95 13.25 -20.52
CA GLU A 196 4.61 14.55 -20.70
C GLU A 196 3.84 15.67 -20.00
N GLU A 197 2.51 15.70 -20.14
CA GLU A 197 1.62 16.64 -19.43
C GLU A 197 1.84 16.54 -17.92
N LEU A 198 1.82 15.31 -17.38
CA LEU A 198 1.99 15.07 -15.95
C LEU A 198 3.40 15.44 -15.45
N ALA A 199 4.44 15.15 -16.23
CA ALA A 199 5.83 15.42 -15.86
C ALA A 199 6.19 16.91 -15.85
N LYS A 200 5.53 17.72 -16.68
CA LYS A 200 5.71 19.18 -16.76
C LYS A 200 4.79 19.95 -15.80
N MET A 201 3.78 19.29 -15.23
CA MET A 201 2.78 19.96 -14.41
C MET A 201 3.39 20.51 -13.11
N PRO A 202 3.07 21.77 -12.72
CA PRO A 202 3.50 22.31 -11.43
C PRO A 202 3.03 21.45 -10.26
N ARG A 203 3.88 21.28 -9.24
CA ARG A 203 3.60 20.38 -8.10
C ARG A 203 2.35 20.79 -7.33
N GLU A 204 2.07 22.08 -7.26
CA GLU A 204 0.90 22.65 -6.58
C GLU A 204 -0.42 22.23 -7.26
N LYS A 205 -0.36 21.84 -8.53
CA LYS A 205 -1.50 21.38 -9.32
C LYS A 205 -1.67 19.86 -9.32
N VAL A 206 -0.69 19.12 -8.81
CA VAL A 206 -0.70 17.64 -8.72
C VAL A 206 -0.71 17.19 -7.27
N LEU A 207 -1.80 16.60 -6.81
CA LEU A 207 -1.81 16.00 -5.47
C LEU A 207 -1.03 14.68 -5.46
N LYS A 208 -0.06 14.54 -4.54
CA LYS A 208 0.49 13.22 -4.18
C LYS A 208 -0.58 12.39 -3.48
N CYS A 209 -1.08 11.36 -4.17
CA CYS A 209 -2.24 10.58 -3.76
C CYS A 209 -1.85 9.24 -3.17
N SER A 210 -2.10 9.06 -1.88
CA SER A 210 -2.29 7.75 -1.27
C SER A 210 -3.76 7.34 -1.37
N ARG A 211 -4.11 6.16 -0.83
CA ARG A 211 -5.47 5.61 -0.88
C ARG A 211 -6.54 6.62 -0.46
N ARG A 212 -6.29 7.36 0.62
CA ARG A 212 -7.25 8.32 1.20
C ARG A 212 -7.47 9.56 0.32
N ASP A 213 -6.52 9.86 -0.57
CA ASP A 213 -6.48 11.11 -1.32
C ASP A 213 -7.16 10.97 -2.69
N ILE A 214 -7.35 9.74 -3.19
CA ILE A 214 -7.96 9.47 -4.51
C ILE A 214 -9.32 10.14 -4.65
N VAL A 215 -10.16 10.02 -3.61
CA VAL A 215 -11.51 10.60 -3.61
C VAL A 215 -11.47 12.12 -3.76
N ARG A 216 -10.47 12.78 -3.17
CA ARG A 216 -10.35 14.23 -3.19
C ARG A 216 -10.10 14.73 -4.61
N VAL A 217 -9.13 14.17 -5.32
CA VAL A 217 -8.80 14.61 -6.69
C VAL A 217 -9.93 14.31 -7.67
N VAL A 218 -10.55 13.14 -7.55
CA VAL A 218 -11.68 12.77 -8.42
C VAL A 218 -12.90 13.67 -8.15
N TYR A 219 -13.17 14.00 -6.89
CA TYR A 219 -14.27 14.87 -6.50
C TYR A 219 -14.05 16.32 -6.95
N ASP A 220 -12.88 16.89 -6.63
CA ASP A 220 -12.53 18.29 -6.94
C ASP A 220 -12.64 18.55 -8.44
N GLU A 221 -12.11 17.66 -9.29
CA GLU A 221 -12.19 17.89 -10.74
C GLU A 221 -13.63 17.89 -11.28
N GLN A 222 -14.56 17.19 -10.62
CA GLN A 222 -15.95 17.08 -11.05
C GLN A 222 -16.88 18.14 -10.45
N HIS A 223 -16.50 18.75 -9.32
CA HIS A 223 -17.42 19.59 -8.53
C HIS A 223 -16.80 20.90 -8.04
N ASP A 224 -15.48 21.08 -8.19
CA ASP A 224 -14.79 22.30 -7.84
C ASP A 224 -14.37 23.06 -9.11
N ASP A 225 -14.96 24.23 -9.32
CA ASP A 225 -14.60 25.17 -10.39
C ASP A 225 -13.54 26.19 -9.94
N SER A 226 -13.01 26.06 -8.71
CA SER A 226 -11.99 26.96 -8.20
C SER A 226 -10.69 26.85 -9.00
N LYS A 227 -10.03 28.00 -9.16
CA LYS A 227 -8.71 28.05 -9.80
C LYS A 227 -7.63 27.34 -9.00
N ASP A 228 -7.87 27.05 -7.72
CA ASP A 228 -6.90 26.45 -6.80
C ASP A 228 -7.05 24.93 -6.68
N LYS A 229 -7.97 24.31 -7.44
CA LYS A 229 -8.17 22.86 -7.45
C LYS A 229 -6.94 22.09 -7.94
N TYR A 230 -6.85 20.84 -7.48
CA TYR A 230 -5.96 19.86 -8.08
C TYR A 230 -6.56 19.37 -9.40
N VAL A 231 -5.78 19.47 -10.48
CA VAL A 231 -6.21 19.02 -11.82
C VAL A 231 -5.73 17.61 -12.15
N ALA A 232 -4.77 17.11 -11.35
CA ALA A 232 -4.24 15.76 -11.44
C ALA A 232 -3.84 15.22 -10.05
N GLY A 233 -3.71 13.90 -9.97
CA GLY A 233 -3.27 13.18 -8.80
C GLY A 233 -2.24 12.13 -9.17
N SER A 234 -1.03 12.26 -8.65
CA SER A 234 0.00 11.23 -8.82
C SER A 234 -0.20 10.11 -7.80
N THR A 235 -0.32 8.87 -8.25
CA THR A 235 -0.55 7.72 -7.37
C THR A 235 0.75 7.28 -6.73
N THR A 236 0.73 7.10 -5.41
CA THR A 236 1.79 6.43 -4.62
C THR A 236 1.66 4.93 -4.74
N VAL A 237 2.64 4.17 -4.25
CA VAL A 237 2.59 2.70 -4.13
C VAL A 237 1.23 2.19 -3.62
N ALA A 238 0.72 2.71 -2.48
CA ALA A 238 -0.60 2.31 -1.97
C ALA A 238 -1.75 2.57 -2.97
N ALA A 239 -1.80 3.77 -3.56
CA ALA A 239 -2.86 4.10 -4.51
C ALA A 239 -2.76 3.28 -5.80
N THR A 240 -1.55 3.06 -6.31
CA THR A 240 -1.30 2.24 -7.50
C THR A 240 -1.70 0.79 -7.26
N MET A 241 -1.34 0.20 -6.11
CA MET A 241 -1.73 -1.15 -5.72
C MET A 241 -3.24 -1.34 -5.69
N LEU A 242 -3.96 -0.40 -5.06
CA LEU A 242 -5.42 -0.42 -5.03
C LEU A 242 -6.01 -0.50 -6.45
N VAL A 243 -5.56 0.39 -7.34
CA VAL A 243 -6.06 0.44 -8.72
C VAL A 243 -5.68 -0.83 -9.49
N CYS A 244 -4.46 -1.35 -9.32
CA CYS A 244 -4.04 -2.63 -9.90
C CYS A 244 -4.99 -3.75 -9.52
N HIS A 245 -5.33 -3.85 -8.24
CA HIS A 245 -6.25 -4.87 -7.75
C HIS A 245 -7.66 -4.70 -8.33
N MET A 246 -8.16 -3.47 -8.42
CA MET A 246 -9.48 -3.17 -8.99
C MET A 246 -9.60 -3.58 -10.47
N VAL A 247 -8.50 -3.53 -11.23
CA VAL A 247 -8.49 -3.85 -12.67
C VAL A 247 -7.86 -5.21 -13.01
N GLY A 248 -7.36 -5.95 -12.02
CA GLY A 248 -6.82 -7.29 -12.20
C GLY A 248 -5.33 -7.39 -12.54
N ILE A 249 -4.56 -6.30 -12.47
CA ILE A 249 -3.10 -6.34 -12.67
C ILE A 249 -2.43 -6.93 -11.43
N LYS A 250 -1.51 -7.89 -11.62
CA LYS A 250 -0.88 -8.66 -10.54
C LYS A 250 0.53 -8.24 -10.17
N VAL A 251 1.22 -7.50 -11.04
CA VAL A 251 2.63 -7.12 -10.87
C VAL A 251 2.76 -5.61 -11.03
N PHE A 252 3.48 -4.99 -10.10
CA PHE A 252 3.73 -3.55 -10.05
C PHE A 252 5.22 -3.30 -9.76
N ALA A 253 5.85 -2.41 -10.53
CA ALA A 253 7.23 -1.97 -10.31
C ALA A 253 7.30 -0.53 -9.77
N THR A 254 8.14 -0.31 -8.77
CA THR A 254 8.49 1.03 -8.25
C THR A 254 9.98 1.08 -7.91
N GLY A 255 10.51 2.26 -7.59
CA GLY A 255 11.88 2.41 -7.12
C GLY A 255 12.04 1.77 -5.75
N GLY A 256 11.20 2.15 -4.80
CA GLY A 256 11.27 1.72 -3.40
C GLY A 256 9.97 2.05 -2.69
N ILE A 257 9.52 1.19 -1.79
CA ILE A 257 8.28 1.45 -1.03
C ILE A 257 8.50 2.49 0.07
N GLY A 258 7.42 3.14 0.50
CA GLY A 258 7.41 3.80 1.82
C GLY A 258 7.48 2.77 2.95
N GLY A 259 7.57 3.25 4.18
CA GLY A 259 7.79 2.40 5.34
C GLY A 259 7.64 3.16 6.65
N VAL A 260 8.24 2.62 7.70
CA VAL A 260 8.32 3.29 9.01
C VAL A 260 9.39 4.37 8.92
N HIS A 261 9.04 5.62 9.21
CA HIS A 261 10.01 6.70 9.24
C HIS A 261 10.95 6.55 10.45
N ARG A 262 12.19 7.00 10.29
CA ARG A 262 13.17 6.99 11.39
C ARG A 262 12.71 7.97 12.47
N SER A 263 12.77 7.54 13.71
CA SER A 263 12.66 8.44 14.86
C SER A 263 13.94 9.26 14.97
N GLY A 264 13.85 10.59 15.00
CA GLY A 264 14.98 11.46 15.32
C GLY A 264 15.29 11.50 16.81
N ASP A 265 16.30 12.28 17.18
CA ASP A 265 16.75 12.43 18.58
C ASP A 265 15.87 13.36 19.43
N THR A 266 14.92 14.05 18.80
CA THR A 266 14.01 14.99 19.48
C THR A 266 12.79 14.26 20.06
N ARG A 267 12.29 14.73 21.21
CA ARG A 267 11.10 14.14 21.88
C ARG A 267 9.87 14.06 20.97
N THR A 268 9.75 14.94 19.99
CA THR A 268 8.65 14.97 19.00
C THR A 268 8.77 13.88 17.95
N SER A 269 9.99 13.51 17.54
CA SER A 269 10.23 12.49 16.52
C SER A 269 10.38 11.07 17.09
N GLN A 270 10.76 10.94 18.38
CA GLN A 270 10.81 9.65 19.09
C GLN A 270 9.45 8.97 19.28
N HIS A 271 8.35 9.73 19.25
CA HIS A 271 6.98 9.22 19.39
C HIS A 271 6.14 9.35 18.10
N SER A 272 6.79 9.64 16.98
CA SER A 272 6.11 9.79 15.71
C SER A 272 5.56 8.44 15.23
N MET A 273 4.25 8.39 14.96
CA MET A 273 3.58 7.27 14.28
C MET A 273 3.54 7.50 12.76
N ASP A 274 4.59 8.10 12.20
CA ASP A 274 4.73 8.34 10.76
C ASP A 274 5.11 7.04 10.04
N ILE A 275 4.07 6.28 9.69
CA ILE A 275 4.15 4.99 9.02
C ILE A 275 3.43 5.10 7.68
N SER A 276 4.12 4.75 6.59
CA SER A 276 3.53 4.81 5.26
C SER A 276 2.31 3.89 5.14
N ALA A 277 1.25 4.42 4.51
CA ALA A 277 0.08 3.64 4.13
C ALA A 277 0.39 2.50 3.15
N ASP A 278 1.56 2.52 2.50
CA ASP A 278 2.03 1.44 1.62
C ASP A 278 2.07 0.10 2.34
N LEU A 279 2.48 0.07 3.62
CA LEU A 279 2.57 -1.16 4.41
C LEU A 279 1.19 -1.77 4.68
N MET A 280 0.21 -0.92 4.96
CA MET A 280 -1.17 -1.35 5.20
C MET A 280 -1.84 -1.78 3.90
N GLU A 281 -1.50 -1.15 2.78
CA GLU A 281 -2.01 -1.55 1.48
C GLU A 281 -1.43 -2.91 1.05
N LEU A 282 -0.12 -3.13 1.27
CA LEU A 282 0.52 -4.44 1.12
C LEU A 282 -0.16 -5.52 1.96
N GLY A 283 -0.61 -5.21 3.18
CA GLY A 283 -1.32 -6.18 4.03
C GLY A 283 -2.69 -6.63 3.50
N ARG A 284 -3.32 -5.87 2.59
CA ARG A 284 -4.72 -6.10 2.18
C ARG A 284 -4.97 -6.14 0.67
N THR A 285 -3.93 -6.03 -0.14
CA THR A 285 -4.05 -5.91 -1.60
C THR A 285 -3.14 -6.91 -2.30
N PRO A 286 -3.69 -7.95 -2.97
CA PRO A 286 -2.92 -9.06 -3.51
C PRO A 286 -2.27 -8.70 -4.86
N VAL A 287 -1.27 -7.83 -4.78
CA VAL A 287 -0.39 -7.37 -5.87
C VAL A 287 1.05 -7.60 -5.45
N ALA A 288 1.89 -8.11 -6.35
CA ALA A 288 3.32 -8.22 -6.14
C ALA A 288 4.02 -6.91 -6.51
N VAL A 289 4.67 -6.30 -5.54
CA VAL A 289 5.44 -5.07 -5.68
C VAL A 289 6.91 -5.41 -5.81
N VAL A 290 7.51 -5.05 -6.93
CA VAL A 290 8.94 -5.22 -7.22
C VAL A 290 9.64 -3.89 -7.04
N CYS A 291 10.60 -3.82 -6.12
CA CYS A 291 11.28 -2.57 -5.77
C CYS A 291 12.69 -2.82 -5.22
N ALA A 292 13.47 -1.77 -4.99
CA ALA A 292 14.80 -1.86 -4.39
C ALA A 292 14.76 -1.88 -2.85
N GLY A 293 13.72 -2.52 -2.28
CA GLY A 293 13.43 -2.48 -0.86
C GLY A 293 12.71 -1.20 -0.43
N VAL A 294 13.03 -0.74 0.78
CA VAL A 294 12.44 0.44 1.41
C VAL A 294 13.35 1.65 1.16
N LYS A 295 12.79 2.83 0.86
CA LYS A 295 13.59 4.06 0.62
C LYS A 295 14.58 4.29 1.78
N SER A 296 15.86 4.56 1.48
CA SER A 296 16.96 4.57 2.46
C SER A 296 16.80 5.56 3.63
N ILE A 297 15.93 6.57 3.46
CA ILE A 297 15.58 7.57 4.47
C ILE A 297 14.70 7.02 5.61
N LEU A 298 14.26 5.76 5.50
CA LEU A 298 13.33 5.10 6.41
C LEU A 298 14.06 4.08 7.32
N ASP A 299 13.31 3.54 8.27
CA ASP A 299 13.77 2.51 9.22
C ASP A 299 13.45 1.11 8.65
N ILE A 300 14.46 0.44 8.10
CA ILE A 300 14.30 -0.89 7.48
C ILE A 300 13.90 -1.95 8.51
N PRO A 301 14.60 -2.12 9.66
CA PRO A 301 14.19 -3.08 10.69
C PRO A 301 12.72 -2.92 11.10
N ARG A 302 12.29 -1.71 11.49
CA ARG A 302 10.89 -1.49 11.91
C ARG A 302 9.90 -1.70 10.77
N THR A 303 10.30 -1.40 9.53
CA THR A 303 9.44 -1.66 8.37
C THR A 303 9.22 -3.15 8.15
N LEU A 304 10.25 -3.99 8.30
CA LEU A 304 10.12 -5.44 8.19
C LEU A 304 9.18 -6.02 9.27
N GLU A 305 9.28 -5.53 10.51
CA GLU A 305 8.37 -5.94 11.60
C GLU A 305 6.90 -5.59 11.32
N VAL A 306 6.64 -4.40 10.75
CA VAL A 306 5.27 -4.01 10.36
C VAL A 306 4.78 -4.89 9.20
N LEU A 307 5.63 -5.19 8.21
CA LEU A 307 5.27 -6.07 7.09
C LEU A 307 4.94 -7.49 7.56
N GLU A 308 5.71 -8.03 8.51
CA GLU A 308 5.41 -9.29 9.17
C GLU A 308 4.04 -9.24 9.87
N THR A 309 3.81 -8.21 10.68
CA THR A 309 2.55 -8.00 11.40
C THR A 309 1.34 -7.88 10.45
N GLN A 310 1.54 -7.27 9.27
CA GLN A 310 0.50 -7.13 8.25
C GLN A 310 0.34 -8.38 7.35
N GLY A 311 1.07 -9.46 7.61
CA GLY A 311 0.97 -10.72 6.84
C GLY A 311 1.49 -10.59 5.40
N VAL A 312 2.43 -9.68 5.15
CA VAL A 312 3.01 -9.46 3.82
C VAL A 312 4.12 -10.47 3.58
N THR A 313 4.07 -11.17 2.43
CA THR A 313 5.19 -12.02 2.02
C THR A 313 6.32 -11.17 1.47
N VAL A 314 7.50 -11.21 2.10
CA VAL A 314 8.68 -10.42 1.71
C VAL A 314 9.81 -11.34 1.27
N ALA A 315 10.30 -11.16 0.04
CA ALA A 315 11.44 -11.91 -0.47
C ALA A 315 12.49 -10.98 -1.12
N ALA A 316 13.77 -11.26 -0.90
CA ALA A 316 14.85 -10.60 -1.64
C ALA A 316 15.27 -11.43 -2.86
N TYR A 317 15.57 -10.74 -3.96
CA TYR A 317 15.88 -11.36 -5.24
C TYR A 317 17.40 -11.56 -5.41
N GLY A 318 17.83 -12.81 -5.48
CA GLY A 318 19.23 -13.19 -5.70
C GLY A 318 20.14 -13.00 -4.50
N THR A 319 19.60 -12.77 -3.29
CA THR A 319 20.37 -12.45 -2.08
C THR A 319 19.60 -12.86 -0.82
N ASP A 320 20.33 -13.10 0.28
CA ASP A 320 19.78 -13.39 1.61
C ASP A 320 19.61 -12.11 2.47
N GLU A 321 20.10 -10.98 1.97
CA GLU A 321 20.08 -9.69 2.66
C GLU A 321 19.06 -8.76 2.00
N PHE A 322 18.28 -8.05 2.81
CA PHE A 322 17.30 -7.07 2.33
C PHE A 322 18.03 -5.83 1.78
N PRO A 323 17.74 -5.35 0.56
CA PRO A 323 18.41 -4.18 0.00
C PRO A 323 17.94 -2.87 0.64
N ALA A 324 18.83 -1.87 0.66
CA ALA A 324 18.59 -0.54 1.24
C ALA A 324 18.47 0.55 0.16
N PHE A 325 17.72 0.27 -0.91
CA PHE A 325 17.42 1.20 -2.01
C PHE A 325 18.67 1.64 -2.79
N PHE A 326 19.41 2.66 -2.35
CA PHE A 326 20.65 3.10 -3.01
C PHE A 326 21.83 2.13 -2.84
N THR A 327 21.78 1.25 -1.83
CA THR A 327 22.81 0.25 -1.56
C THR A 327 22.21 -1.15 -1.58
N ARG A 328 23.04 -2.13 -1.95
CA ARG A 328 22.66 -3.54 -2.04
C ARG A 328 22.49 -4.18 -0.67
N ARG A 329 23.14 -3.62 0.34
CA ARG A 329 23.24 -4.14 1.70
C ARG A 329 22.63 -3.16 2.70
N SER A 330 21.80 -3.67 3.59
CA SER A 330 21.15 -2.94 4.69
C SER A 330 21.61 -3.41 6.08
N GLY A 331 22.31 -4.54 6.16
CA GLY A 331 22.55 -5.28 7.40
C GLY A 331 21.35 -6.11 7.89
N CYS A 332 20.18 -6.00 7.26
CA CYS A 332 18.97 -6.74 7.63
C CYS A 332 18.83 -8.02 6.80
N LYS A 333 18.59 -9.15 7.45
CA LYS A 333 18.28 -10.41 6.77
C LYS A 333 16.92 -10.32 6.07
N ALA A 334 16.82 -10.78 4.83
CA ALA A 334 15.54 -10.89 4.15
C ALA A 334 14.72 -12.08 4.72
N PRO A 335 13.40 -11.95 4.92
CA PRO A 335 12.57 -13.07 5.40
C PRO A 335 12.64 -14.30 4.49
N PHE A 336 12.63 -14.09 3.17
CA PHE A 336 12.83 -15.13 2.17
C PHE A 336 13.81 -14.69 1.09
N ARG A 337 14.38 -15.67 0.39
CA ARG A 337 15.18 -15.50 -0.83
C ARG A 337 14.46 -16.14 -2.01
N VAL A 338 14.51 -15.49 -3.16
CA VAL A 338 14.09 -16.02 -4.47
C VAL A 338 15.17 -15.76 -5.48
N ASP A 339 15.39 -16.68 -6.41
CA ASP A 339 16.52 -16.59 -7.36
C ASP A 339 16.07 -16.50 -8.83
N ALA A 340 14.77 -16.69 -9.11
CA ALA A 340 14.24 -16.68 -10.47
C ALA A 340 12.85 -16.04 -10.59
N PRO A 341 12.50 -15.42 -11.73
CA PRO A 341 11.18 -14.81 -11.93
C PRO A 341 10.03 -15.82 -11.85
N GLN A 342 10.31 -17.08 -12.22
CA GLN A 342 9.34 -18.17 -12.17
C GLN A 342 8.97 -18.58 -10.74
N GLU A 343 9.88 -18.39 -9.77
CA GLU A 343 9.57 -18.65 -8.35
C GLU A 343 8.57 -17.64 -7.83
N VAL A 344 8.84 -16.35 -8.07
CA VAL A 344 7.91 -15.27 -7.73
C VAL A 344 6.56 -15.47 -8.42
N ALA A 345 6.55 -15.81 -9.71
CA ALA A 345 5.30 -16.07 -10.43
C ALA A 345 4.48 -17.23 -9.82
N ARG A 346 5.14 -18.30 -9.34
CA ARG A 346 4.46 -19.38 -8.61
C ARG A 346 3.94 -18.89 -7.26
N MET A 347 4.70 -18.06 -6.53
CA MET A 347 4.25 -17.47 -5.27
C MET A 347 2.99 -16.62 -5.47
N ILE A 348 2.95 -15.74 -6.48
CA ILE A 348 1.77 -14.93 -6.82
C ILE A 348 0.53 -15.81 -7.07
N ARG A 349 0.71 -16.90 -7.84
CA ARG A 349 -0.35 -17.86 -8.12
C ARG A 349 -0.81 -18.56 -6.84
N THR A 350 0.11 -19.07 -6.02
CA THR A 350 -0.22 -19.75 -4.75
C THR A 350 -0.95 -18.81 -3.79
N ASN A 351 -0.51 -17.57 -3.66
CA ASN A 351 -1.19 -16.55 -2.85
C ASN A 351 -2.64 -16.32 -3.29
N SER A 352 -2.85 -16.29 -4.61
CA SER A 352 -4.20 -16.16 -5.19
C SER A 352 -5.05 -17.42 -4.97
N GLN A 353 -4.47 -18.62 -5.08
CA GLN A 353 -5.16 -19.90 -4.87
C GLN A 353 -5.56 -20.13 -3.42
N LEU A 354 -4.74 -19.68 -2.47
CA LEU A 354 -5.02 -19.71 -1.03
C LEU A 354 -5.94 -18.57 -0.59
N ASN A 355 -6.20 -17.59 -1.45
CA ASN A 355 -7.00 -16.40 -1.16
C ASN A 355 -6.51 -15.65 0.09
N LEU A 356 -5.19 -15.48 0.24
CA LEU A 356 -4.60 -14.83 1.43
C LEU A 356 -4.91 -13.34 1.51
N GLY A 357 -5.22 -12.69 0.39
CA GLY A 357 -5.61 -11.28 0.34
C GLY A 357 -4.47 -10.27 0.52
N SER A 358 -3.32 -10.67 1.08
CA SER A 358 -2.14 -9.83 1.19
C SER A 358 -1.33 -9.80 -0.11
N GLY A 359 -0.56 -8.74 -0.27
CA GLY A 359 0.40 -8.52 -1.33
C GLY A 359 1.75 -9.18 -1.06
N MET A 360 2.67 -8.97 -2.00
CA MET A 360 4.03 -9.49 -1.90
C MET A 360 5.02 -8.37 -2.16
N LEU A 361 6.12 -8.36 -1.42
CA LEU A 361 7.25 -7.47 -1.66
C LEU A 361 8.43 -8.27 -2.18
N VAL A 362 8.87 -7.96 -3.39
CA VAL A 362 10.06 -8.55 -4.02
C VAL A 362 11.15 -7.49 -4.08
N ALA A 363 12.11 -7.59 -3.16
CA ALA A 363 13.17 -6.63 -2.99
C ALA A 363 14.38 -6.98 -3.88
N VAL A 364 14.63 -6.18 -4.91
CA VAL A 364 15.67 -6.38 -5.92
C VAL A 364 16.83 -5.42 -5.64
N PRO A 365 18.04 -5.90 -5.30
CA PRO A 365 19.18 -5.02 -5.06
C PRO A 365 19.50 -4.16 -6.28
N VAL A 366 19.91 -2.90 -6.04
CA VAL A 366 20.47 -2.04 -7.10
C VAL A 366 21.63 -2.76 -7.81
N PRO A 367 21.76 -2.67 -9.14
CA PRO A 367 22.88 -3.26 -9.86
C PRO A 367 24.24 -2.82 -9.29
N GLN A 368 25.20 -3.74 -9.20
CA GLN A 368 26.48 -3.51 -8.52
C GLN A 368 27.29 -2.33 -9.07
N GLN A 369 27.24 -2.08 -10.38
CA GLN A 369 27.97 -0.98 -11.01
C GLN A 369 27.33 0.39 -10.75
N GLN A 370 26.09 0.42 -10.25
CA GLN A 370 25.29 1.61 -10.01
C GLN A 370 24.94 1.75 -8.52
N GLU A 371 25.57 0.96 -7.66
CA GLU A 371 25.48 1.09 -6.21
C GLU A 371 26.14 2.40 -5.77
N ALA A 372 25.41 3.20 -4.99
CA ALA A 372 25.94 4.45 -4.46
C ALA A 372 27.04 4.18 -3.43
N ASN A 373 27.97 5.12 -3.27
CA ASN A 373 28.98 5.04 -2.22
C ASN A 373 28.28 5.00 -0.83
N THR A 374 28.35 3.84 -0.17
CA THR A 374 27.62 3.57 1.07
C THR A 374 27.91 4.59 2.17
N LYS A 375 29.16 5.03 2.31
CA LYS A 375 29.52 6.00 3.34
C LYS A 375 28.93 7.38 3.01
N HIS A 376 29.15 7.85 1.78
CA HIS A 376 28.68 9.15 1.31
C HIS A 376 27.16 9.28 1.35
N ILE A 377 26.43 8.25 0.91
CA ILE A 377 24.96 8.26 0.92
C ILE A 377 24.41 8.22 2.34
N THR A 378 25.04 7.47 3.25
CA THR A 378 24.61 7.36 4.66
C THR A 378 24.78 8.70 5.37
N GLU A 379 25.95 9.33 5.25
CA GLU A 379 26.22 10.66 5.81
C GLU A 379 25.24 11.72 5.25
N SER A 380 24.94 11.65 3.95
CA SER A 380 23.97 12.54 3.30
C SER A 380 22.54 12.35 3.83
N ILE A 381 22.12 11.09 4.06
CA ILE A 381 20.80 10.78 4.62
C ILE A 381 20.69 11.27 6.06
N GLU A 382 21.69 11.01 6.90
CA GLU A 382 21.72 11.47 8.30
C GLU A 382 21.62 12.98 8.39
N ARG A 383 22.38 13.70 7.55
CA ARG A 383 22.29 15.15 7.46
C ARG A 383 20.92 15.62 7.00
N ALA A 384 20.36 15.02 5.96
CA ALA A 384 19.03 15.39 5.45
C ALA A 384 17.92 15.17 6.50
N LEU A 385 17.99 14.09 7.28
CA LEU A 385 17.06 13.80 8.37
C LEU A 385 17.14 14.86 9.47
N LYS A 386 18.35 15.25 9.87
CA LYS A 386 18.56 16.32 10.86
C LYS A 386 17.97 17.65 10.37
N GLU A 387 18.25 18.02 9.13
CA GLU A 387 17.72 19.26 8.54
C GLU A 387 16.20 19.24 8.38
N ALA A 388 15.59 18.08 8.15
CA ALA A 388 14.13 17.93 8.10
C ALA A 388 13.48 18.16 9.47
N ASP A 389 14.09 17.63 10.53
CA ASP A 389 13.63 17.81 11.92
C ASP A 389 13.75 19.27 12.36
N GLU A 390 14.89 19.91 12.09
CA GLU A 390 15.12 21.34 12.37
C GLU A 390 14.11 22.26 11.66
N LYS A 391 13.64 21.87 10.48
CA LYS A 391 12.64 22.60 9.68
C LYS A 391 11.19 22.18 9.97
N GLY A 392 10.96 21.17 10.82
CA GLY A 392 9.63 20.65 11.12
C GLY A 392 8.90 20.02 9.93
N ILE A 393 9.64 19.44 8.96
CA ILE A 393 9.04 18.81 7.78
C ILE A 393 8.44 17.45 8.17
N MET A 394 7.11 17.35 8.12
CA MET A 394 6.37 16.16 8.58
C MET A 394 5.40 15.59 7.54
N GLY A 395 5.05 14.32 7.70
CA GLY A 395 4.00 13.64 6.94
C GLY A 395 4.33 13.51 5.44
N LYS A 396 3.36 13.81 4.58
CA LYS A 396 3.48 13.52 3.13
C LYS A 396 4.60 14.30 2.43
N GLU A 397 5.04 15.42 3.02
CA GLU A 397 6.11 16.29 2.54
C GLU A 397 7.52 15.80 2.91
N SER A 398 7.65 14.91 3.89
CA SER A 398 8.97 14.44 4.37
C SER A 398 9.73 13.66 3.29
N THR A 399 9.10 12.72 2.58
CA THR A 399 9.80 11.93 1.55
C THR A 399 10.30 12.80 0.37
N PRO A 400 9.48 13.67 -0.25
CA PRO A 400 9.97 14.54 -1.33
C PRO A 400 11.10 15.46 -0.89
N PHE A 401 11.00 16.06 0.31
CA PHE A 401 12.07 16.89 0.88
C PHE A 401 13.37 16.10 1.06
N LEU A 402 13.30 14.94 1.72
CA LEU A 402 14.48 14.13 2.04
C LEU A 402 15.18 13.62 0.77
N LEU A 403 14.44 13.15 -0.24
CA LEU A 403 15.04 12.72 -1.50
C LEU A 403 15.69 13.87 -2.27
N GLY A 404 15.02 15.03 -2.32
CA GLY A 404 15.61 16.24 -2.93
C GLY A 404 16.89 16.64 -2.23
N ARG A 405 16.89 16.66 -0.89
CA ARG A 405 18.06 17.05 -0.11
C ARG A 405 19.22 16.07 -0.21
N VAL A 406 18.96 14.76 -0.19
CA VAL A 406 20.00 13.75 -0.43
C VAL A 406 20.59 13.89 -1.83
N ASN A 407 19.78 14.24 -2.84
CA ASN A 407 20.29 14.49 -4.18
C ASN A 407 21.22 15.70 -4.27
N GLU A 408 20.88 16.79 -3.60
CA GLU A 408 21.74 17.98 -3.49
C GLU A 408 23.07 17.64 -2.79
N LEU A 409 23.00 16.94 -1.64
CA LEU A 409 24.17 16.59 -0.84
C LEU A 409 25.11 15.62 -1.55
N THR A 410 24.55 14.74 -2.40
CA THR A 410 25.31 13.75 -3.17
C THR A 410 25.76 14.23 -4.55
N GLY A 411 25.47 15.49 -4.91
CA GLY A 411 25.84 16.03 -6.21
C GLY A 411 25.22 15.28 -7.40
N GLY A 412 24.03 14.68 -7.23
CA GLY A 412 23.34 13.93 -8.29
C GLY A 412 23.53 12.41 -8.26
N GLU A 413 24.47 11.87 -7.47
CA GLU A 413 24.76 10.42 -7.40
C GLU A 413 23.52 9.61 -7.00
N SER A 414 22.76 10.08 -6.01
CA SER A 414 21.54 9.40 -5.57
C SER A 414 20.45 9.35 -6.63
N LEU A 415 20.31 10.40 -7.47
CA LEU A 415 19.37 10.37 -8.59
C LEU A 415 19.80 9.34 -9.65
N GLN A 416 21.09 9.25 -9.96
CA GLN A 416 21.60 8.23 -10.91
C GLN A 416 21.34 6.81 -10.40
N ALA A 417 21.60 6.56 -9.11
CA ALA A 417 21.27 5.28 -8.48
C ALA A 417 19.75 5.02 -8.52
N ASN A 418 18.91 6.04 -8.26
CA ASN A 418 17.45 5.94 -8.31
C ASN A 418 16.93 5.56 -9.71
N ILE A 419 17.51 6.15 -10.77
CA ILE A 419 17.18 5.84 -12.16
C ILE A 419 17.61 4.39 -12.48
N ALA A 420 18.82 3.99 -12.09
CA ALA A 420 19.32 2.65 -12.34
C ALA A 420 18.47 1.56 -11.65
N LEU A 421 18.07 1.79 -10.40
CA LEU A 421 17.27 0.83 -9.65
C LEU A 421 15.84 0.70 -10.18
N ILE A 422 15.14 1.79 -10.57
CA ILE A 422 13.77 1.66 -11.08
C ILE A 422 13.76 0.90 -12.41
N ARG A 423 14.75 1.15 -13.26
CA ARG A 423 14.93 0.42 -14.51
C ARG A 423 15.20 -1.06 -14.26
N ASN A 424 16.05 -1.40 -13.29
CA ASN A 424 16.31 -2.78 -12.90
C ASN A 424 15.06 -3.49 -12.34
N ASN A 425 14.32 -2.81 -11.47
CA ASN A 425 13.08 -3.31 -10.88
C ASN A 425 12.03 -3.57 -11.97
N SER A 426 11.92 -2.67 -12.94
CA SER A 426 10.95 -2.75 -14.04
C SER A 426 11.25 -3.91 -14.99
N ARG A 427 12.53 -4.14 -15.32
CA ARG A 427 12.93 -5.33 -16.09
C ARG A 427 12.62 -6.62 -15.34
N THR A 428 12.94 -6.67 -14.04
CA THR A 428 12.66 -7.84 -13.19
C THR A 428 11.15 -8.09 -13.08
N ALA A 429 10.35 -7.05 -12.87
CA ALA A 429 8.90 -7.12 -12.82
C ALA A 429 8.30 -7.62 -14.14
N ALA A 430 8.82 -7.17 -15.29
CA ALA A 430 8.38 -7.65 -16.59
C ALA A 430 8.67 -9.14 -16.78
N GLN A 431 9.84 -9.61 -16.36
CA GLN A 431 10.17 -11.04 -16.40
C GLN A 431 9.24 -11.86 -15.50
N ILE A 432 8.90 -11.36 -14.31
CA ILE A 432 7.94 -11.99 -13.39
C ILE A 432 6.54 -12.03 -14.02
N ALA A 433 6.06 -10.92 -14.59
CA ALA A 433 4.76 -10.84 -15.26
C ALA A 433 4.66 -11.81 -16.44
N CYS A 434 5.72 -11.88 -17.27
CA CYS A 434 5.84 -12.84 -18.37
C CYS A 434 5.80 -14.30 -17.87
N ALA A 435 6.50 -14.61 -16.78
CA ALA A 435 6.47 -15.93 -16.16
C ALA A 435 5.08 -16.26 -15.60
N TYR A 436 4.41 -15.30 -14.96
CA TYR A 436 3.06 -15.45 -14.42
C TYR A 436 2.02 -15.70 -15.51
N SER A 437 2.01 -14.89 -16.57
CA SER A 437 1.13 -15.07 -17.74
C SER A 437 1.28 -16.48 -18.34
N LYS A 438 2.51 -16.95 -18.54
CA LYS A 438 2.78 -18.32 -19.03
C LYS A 438 2.25 -19.40 -18.09
N LEU A 439 2.24 -19.18 -16.78
CA LEU A 439 1.69 -20.14 -15.80
C LEU A 439 0.15 -20.21 -15.87
N MET A 440 -0.52 -19.09 -16.14
CA MET A 440 -1.99 -19.02 -16.25
C MET A 440 -2.50 -19.72 -17.51
N ILE A 441 -1.85 -19.47 -18.67
CA ILE A 441 -2.20 -20.13 -19.94
C ILE A 441 -2.06 -21.66 -19.85
N LYS A 442 -1.03 -22.14 -19.14
CA LYS A 442 -0.79 -23.58 -18.93
C LYS A 442 -1.81 -24.25 -18.01
N SER A 443 -2.41 -23.53 -17.06
CA SER A 443 -3.48 -24.11 -16.23
C SER A 443 -4.78 -24.28 -17.00
N ASP A 444 -5.12 -23.34 -17.88
CA ASP A 444 -6.40 -23.35 -18.59
C ASP A 444 -6.44 -24.38 -19.72
N SER A 445 -5.30 -24.63 -20.36
CA SER A 445 -5.15 -25.71 -21.35
C SER A 445 -5.25 -27.12 -20.73
N LYS A 446 -4.89 -27.29 -19.45
CA LYS A 446 -5.05 -28.58 -18.74
C LYS A 446 -6.46 -28.78 -18.19
N SER A 447 -7.15 -27.72 -17.80
CA SER A 447 -8.53 -27.80 -17.30
C SER A 447 -9.55 -28.04 -18.42
N SER A 448 -9.27 -27.57 -19.65
CA SER A 448 -10.10 -27.85 -20.83
C SER A 448 -9.96 -29.28 -21.36
N CYS A 449 -8.79 -29.92 -21.18
CA CYS A 449 -8.53 -31.29 -21.65
C CYS A 449 -9.24 -32.38 -20.81
N ASN A 450 -9.63 -32.08 -19.56
CA ASN A 450 -10.36 -33.02 -18.68
C ASN A 450 -11.89 -32.98 -18.83
N LYS A 451 -12.43 -32.24 -19.81
CA LYS A 451 -13.88 -32.13 -20.07
C LYS A 451 -14.36 -32.89 -21.31
N CYS A 452 -13.64 -33.92 -21.77
CA CYS A 452 -14.19 -34.88 -22.71
C CYS A 452 -14.80 -36.06 -21.94
N PRO A 453 -16.13 -36.23 -21.89
CA PRO A 453 -16.70 -37.51 -21.49
C PRO A 453 -16.37 -38.53 -22.57
N ASN A 454 -15.86 -39.70 -22.17
CA ASN A 454 -15.78 -40.89 -23.01
C ASN A 454 -17.16 -41.17 -23.63
N SER A 455 -17.38 -40.78 -24.89
CA SER A 455 -18.53 -41.24 -25.65
C SER A 455 -18.21 -42.61 -26.26
N SER A 456 -18.87 -43.63 -25.72
CA SER A 456 -19.39 -44.81 -26.42
C SER A 456 -18.42 -45.66 -27.25
N ARG A 457 -17.89 -46.73 -26.62
CA ARG A 457 -17.79 -48.02 -27.31
C ARG A 457 -19.18 -48.63 -27.39
N VAL A 458 -19.82 -48.50 -28.54
CA VAL A 458 -20.83 -49.45 -29.03
C VAL A 458 -20.36 -49.86 -30.42
N SER A 459 -19.91 -51.10 -30.54
CA SER A 459 -19.69 -51.76 -31.82
C SER A 459 -20.35 -53.12 -31.74
N ASN A 460 -21.58 -53.18 -32.25
CA ASN A 460 -22.19 -54.39 -32.79
C ASN A 460 -21.66 -54.55 -34.22
N GLN A 461 -20.91 -55.61 -34.47
CA GLN A 461 -21.08 -56.55 -35.60
C GLN A 461 -20.21 -57.78 -35.36
#